data_AF-A0A5S4EWM9-F1
#
_entry.id   AF-A0A5S4EWM9-F1
#
_cell.length_a   1.000
_cell.length_b   1.000
_cell.length_c   1.000
_cell.angle_alpha   90.00
_cell.angle_beta   90.00
_cell.angle_gamma   90.00
#
_symmetry.space_group_name_H-M   'P 1'
#
loop_
_entity.id
_entity.type
_entity.pdbx_description
1 polymer ?
#
loop_
_entity_poly.entity_id
_entity_poly.type
_entity_poly.pdbx_seq_one_letter_code
_entity_poly.pdbx_strand_id
1 'polypeptide(L)'
;LHRIRHTNLTAYDHQDLPFDQLVELLNPTRSMARHPLFQVMLTVENNPAPSPGLVGMTASVRPIDIPVAKFDLTLSYTDRDPRTGQAATGSIEYATDLFDRESVETLATRLIRILEAVTAHPEQPIGDIDLLSAEERHQLLTTWNNTAAPVPDATLPDLFQAQAVRTPDNIAIIFQNTQLTYAELNTRANQLAHHLISTGTGPEDIIALALPRGIDMIT
;
A
#
# COMPACT_ATOMS: atom_id res chain seq x y z
N LEU A 1 12.37 -15.02 -17.44
CA LEU A 1 12.67 -16.33 -16.79
C LEU A 1 14.16 -16.72 -16.78
N HIS A 2 14.90 -16.56 -17.89
CA HIS A 2 16.32 -16.98 -17.97
C HIS A 2 17.23 -16.42 -16.86
N ARG A 3 17.10 -15.13 -16.50
CA ARG A 3 17.89 -14.51 -15.43
C ARG A 3 17.75 -15.25 -14.09
N ILE A 4 16.51 -15.47 -13.64
CA ILE A 4 16.23 -16.14 -12.37
C ILE A 4 16.71 -17.59 -12.38
N ARG A 5 16.52 -18.32 -13.50
CA ARG A 5 17.04 -19.67 -13.65
C ARG A 5 18.56 -19.71 -13.50
N HIS A 6 19.28 -18.80 -14.15
CA HIS A 6 20.74 -18.73 -14.06
C HIS A 6 21.21 -18.43 -12.63
N THR A 7 20.58 -17.46 -11.97
CA THR A 7 20.87 -17.12 -10.57
C THR A 7 20.64 -18.31 -9.63
N ASN A 8 19.50 -19.01 -9.75
CA ASN A 8 19.21 -20.17 -8.91
C ASN A 8 20.17 -21.34 -9.15
N LEU A 9 20.53 -21.62 -10.41
CA LEU A 9 21.52 -22.67 -10.72
C LEU A 9 22.89 -22.35 -10.12
N THR A 10 23.33 -21.09 -10.22
CA THR A 10 24.59 -20.63 -9.62
C THR A 10 24.55 -20.75 -8.09
N ALA A 11 23.39 -20.48 -7.46
CA ALA A 11 23.23 -20.67 -6.02
C ALA A 11 23.29 -22.17 -5.63
N TYR A 12 22.71 -23.07 -6.43
CA TYR A 12 22.78 -24.51 -6.19
C TYR A 12 24.19 -25.08 -6.29
N ASP A 13 25.06 -24.51 -7.13
CA ASP A 13 26.48 -24.88 -7.19
C ASP A 13 27.23 -24.63 -5.87
N HIS A 14 26.63 -23.86 -4.95
CA HIS A 14 27.18 -23.54 -3.63
C HIS A 14 26.28 -23.97 -2.46
N GLN A 15 25.35 -24.91 -2.68
CA GLN A 15 24.37 -25.34 -1.67
C GLN A 15 24.97 -25.99 -0.41
N ASP A 16 26.21 -26.47 -0.49
CA ASP A 16 26.90 -27.12 0.62
C ASP A 16 27.38 -26.12 1.69
N LEU A 17 27.34 -24.81 1.42
CA LEU A 17 27.68 -23.79 2.39
C LEU A 17 26.60 -23.71 3.48
N PRO A 18 26.93 -23.98 4.77
CA PRO A 18 25.94 -23.91 5.83
C PRO A 18 25.39 -22.49 5.99
N PHE A 19 24.08 -22.38 6.17
CA PHE A 19 23.39 -21.09 6.31
C PHE A 19 23.97 -20.22 7.44
N ASP A 20 24.30 -20.83 8.58
CA ASP A 20 24.86 -20.11 9.74
C ASP A 20 26.19 -19.43 9.40
N GLN A 21 27.05 -20.07 8.58
CA GLN A 21 28.31 -19.48 8.13
C GLN A 21 28.08 -18.29 7.20
N LEU A 22 27.05 -18.36 6.35
CA LEU A 22 26.67 -17.24 5.47
C LEU A 22 26.18 -16.04 6.29
N VAL A 23 25.36 -16.27 7.32
CA VAL A 23 24.90 -15.21 8.23
C VAL A 23 26.08 -14.58 8.96
N GLU A 24 27.03 -15.38 9.43
CA GLU A 24 28.22 -14.90 10.12
C GLU A 24 29.11 -14.04 9.22
N LEU A 25 29.30 -14.46 7.96
CA LEU A 25 30.10 -13.73 6.97
C LEU A 25 29.45 -12.40 6.54
N LEU A 26 28.14 -12.41 6.29
CA LEU A 26 27.41 -11.21 5.87
C LEU A 26 27.16 -10.24 7.03
N ASN A 27 27.21 -10.74 8.27
CA ASN A 27 27.01 -10.01 9.52
C ASN A 27 25.87 -8.96 9.46
N PRO A 28 24.63 -9.38 9.11
CA PRO A 28 23.51 -8.46 9.01
C PRO A 28 23.13 -7.89 10.39
N THR A 29 22.39 -6.79 10.40
CA THR A 29 21.85 -6.22 11.63
C THR A 29 20.98 -7.25 12.37
N ARG A 30 21.44 -7.69 13.53
CA ARG A 30 20.75 -8.70 14.33
C ARG A 30 19.41 -8.18 14.84
N SER A 31 18.39 -9.02 14.74
CA SER A 31 17.05 -8.77 15.26
C SER A 31 16.48 -10.06 15.82
N MET A 32 15.78 -9.98 16.94
CA MET A 32 15.00 -11.11 17.48
C MET A 32 13.61 -11.20 16.83
N ALA A 33 13.20 -10.17 16.08
CA ALA A 33 11.86 -10.05 15.52
C ALA A 33 11.77 -10.47 14.03
N ARG A 34 12.88 -10.86 13.40
CA ARG A 34 12.91 -11.24 11.99
C ARG A 34 14.09 -12.13 11.68
N HIS A 35 13.92 -13.01 10.71
CA HIS A 35 14.97 -13.90 10.26
C HIS A 35 16.10 -13.12 9.54
N PRO A 36 17.39 -13.51 9.67
CA PRO A 36 18.54 -12.62 9.41
C PRO A 36 18.73 -12.17 7.95
N LEU A 37 18.30 -12.98 6.98
CA LEU A 37 18.59 -12.73 5.55
C LEU A 37 17.34 -12.66 4.66
N PHE A 38 16.24 -13.31 5.05
CA PHE A 38 15.00 -13.37 4.29
C PHE A 38 13.83 -13.62 5.23
N GLN A 39 12.63 -13.21 4.83
CA GLN A 39 11.40 -13.34 5.63
C GLN A 39 10.35 -14.22 4.96
N VAL A 40 10.50 -14.45 3.65
CA VAL A 40 9.62 -15.30 2.86
C VAL A 40 10.39 -16.51 2.37
N MET A 41 9.89 -17.71 2.66
CA MET A 41 10.43 -18.98 2.19
C MET A 41 9.54 -19.55 1.09
N LEU A 42 10.16 -20.09 0.03
CA LEU A 42 9.48 -20.88 -0.99
C LEU A 42 10.09 -22.28 -1.01
N THR A 43 9.27 -23.30 -0.79
CA THR A 43 9.67 -24.70 -0.89
C THR A 43 8.92 -25.39 -2.02
N VAL A 44 9.64 -26.21 -2.77
CA VAL A 44 9.08 -27.09 -3.80
C VAL A 44 9.39 -28.52 -3.38
N GLU A 45 8.34 -29.25 -3.03
CA GLU A 45 8.43 -30.64 -2.60
C GLU A 45 8.00 -31.57 -3.73
N ASN A 46 8.98 -32.33 -4.24
CA ASN A 46 8.74 -33.34 -5.29
C ASN A 46 8.92 -34.78 -4.77
N ASN A 47 8.99 -34.96 -3.45
CA ASN A 47 9.19 -36.28 -2.86
C ASN A 47 7.86 -37.01 -2.69
N PRO A 48 7.76 -38.29 -3.12
CA PRO A 48 6.59 -39.09 -2.81
C PRO A 48 6.45 -39.26 -1.30
N ALA A 49 5.22 -39.21 -0.80
CA ALA A 49 4.94 -39.43 0.61
C ALA A 49 5.59 -40.76 1.07
N PRO A 50 6.36 -40.77 2.16
CA PRO A 50 6.96 -42.00 2.66
C PRO A 50 5.83 -42.94 3.08
N SER A 51 5.68 -44.07 2.37
CA SER A 51 4.82 -45.17 2.79
C SER A 51 5.65 -46.11 3.65
N PRO A 52 5.46 -46.18 4.99
CA PRO A 52 6.17 -47.14 5.80
C PRO A 52 5.73 -48.54 5.36
N GLY A 53 6.61 -49.26 4.68
CA GLY A 53 6.37 -50.65 4.32
C GLY A 53 6.46 -51.52 5.57
N LEU A 54 5.32 -51.79 6.22
CA LEU A 54 5.23 -52.78 7.30
C LEU A 54 4.66 -54.06 6.72
N VAL A 55 5.41 -55.17 6.81
CA VAL A 55 4.98 -56.46 6.27
C VAL A 55 3.67 -56.89 6.96
N GLY A 56 2.61 -57.08 6.16
CA GLY A 56 1.30 -57.50 6.65
C GLY A 56 0.44 -56.39 7.29
N MET A 57 0.85 -55.12 7.22
CA MET A 57 0.09 -54.01 7.78
C MET A 57 0.03 -52.80 6.84
N THR A 58 -1.06 -52.06 6.87
CA THR A 58 -1.19 -50.77 6.19
C THR A 58 -0.81 -49.66 7.18
N ALA A 59 0.22 -48.88 6.86
CA ALA A 59 0.60 -47.69 7.63
C ALA A 59 0.33 -46.44 6.80
N SER A 60 -0.17 -45.38 7.45
CA SER A 60 -0.32 -44.05 6.85
C SER A 60 0.38 -43.01 7.72
N VAL A 61 1.05 -42.06 7.07
CA VAL A 61 1.64 -40.92 7.77
C VAL A 61 0.52 -39.94 8.09
N ARG A 62 0.36 -39.64 9.37
CA ARG A 62 -0.48 -38.53 9.83
C ARG A 62 0.45 -37.37 10.18
N PRO A 63 0.46 -36.28 9.41
CA PRO A 63 1.17 -35.09 9.83
C PRO A 63 0.57 -34.59 11.15
N ILE A 64 1.45 -34.17 12.06
CA ILE A 64 1.06 -33.49 13.29
C ILE A 64 1.12 -32.00 12.97
N ASP A 65 0.00 -31.32 13.04
CA ASP A 65 -0.05 -29.87 12.88
C ASP A 65 0.56 -29.22 14.13
N ILE A 66 1.81 -28.77 13.99
CA ILE A 66 2.48 -27.93 14.98
C ILE A 66 2.31 -26.49 14.47
N PRO A 67 1.46 -25.66 15.10
CA PRO A 67 1.15 -24.31 14.62
C PRO A 67 2.28 -23.34 14.97
N VAL A 68 3.46 -23.55 14.41
CA VAL A 68 4.63 -22.68 14.63
C VAL A 68 5.14 -22.22 13.26
N ALA A 69 4.87 -20.95 12.95
CA ALA A 69 5.45 -20.30 11.80
C ALA A 69 6.94 -20.03 12.05
N LYS A 70 7.81 -20.58 11.21
CA LYS A 70 9.28 -20.38 11.33
C LYS A 70 9.76 -19.10 10.65
N PHE A 71 8.98 -18.60 9.70
CA PHE A 71 9.22 -17.40 8.93
C PHE A 71 7.92 -16.58 8.87
N ASP A 72 8.01 -15.32 8.45
CA ASP A 72 6.84 -14.46 8.30
C ASP A 72 5.82 -15.09 7.34
N LEU A 73 6.31 -15.65 6.22
CA LEU A 73 5.52 -16.38 5.24
C LEU A 73 6.31 -17.55 4.65
N THR A 74 5.74 -18.75 4.62
CA THR A 74 6.29 -19.92 3.93
C THR A 74 5.27 -20.42 2.90
N LEU A 75 5.66 -20.41 1.63
CA LEU A 75 4.88 -20.98 0.54
C LEU A 75 5.45 -22.36 0.22
N SER A 76 4.62 -23.38 0.34
CA SER A 76 4.99 -24.74 -0.03
C SER A 76 4.20 -25.13 -1.27
N TYR A 77 4.89 -25.71 -2.25
CA TYR A 77 4.31 -26.21 -3.48
C TYR A 77 4.65 -27.68 -3.67
N THR A 78 3.65 -28.49 -4.01
CA THR A 78 3.80 -29.88 -4.39
C THR A 78 3.39 -30.04 -5.85
N ASP A 79 4.31 -30.51 -6.68
CA ASP A 79 4.05 -30.71 -8.10
C ASP A 79 3.03 -31.84 -8.32
N ARG A 80 2.41 -31.84 -9.51
CA ARG A 80 1.50 -32.89 -9.96
C ARG A 80 2.21 -34.24 -9.89
N ASP A 81 1.59 -35.24 -9.25
CA ASP A 81 2.09 -36.62 -9.34
C ASP A 81 1.67 -37.22 -10.69
N PRO A 82 2.62 -37.48 -11.62
CA PRO A 82 2.30 -38.01 -12.95
C PRO A 82 1.73 -39.43 -12.92
N ARG A 83 1.89 -40.17 -11.80
CA ARG A 83 1.39 -41.55 -11.67
C ARG A 83 -0.06 -41.62 -11.21
N THR A 84 -0.49 -40.65 -10.39
CA THR A 84 -1.86 -40.59 -9.85
C THR A 84 -2.72 -39.56 -10.59
N GLY A 85 -2.10 -38.65 -11.34
CA GLY A 85 -2.77 -37.55 -12.02
C GLY A 85 -3.26 -36.45 -11.08
N GLN A 86 -2.88 -36.49 -9.80
CA GLN A 86 -3.28 -35.51 -8.79
C GLN A 86 -2.74 -34.13 -9.16
N ALA A 87 -3.62 -33.12 -9.19
CA ALA A 87 -3.23 -31.74 -9.50
C ALA A 87 -2.18 -31.23 -8.52
N ALA A 88 -1.34 -30.30 -8.97
CA ALA A 88 -0.40 -29.62 -8.09
C ALA A 88 -1.16 -28.89 -6.97
N THR A 89 -0.61 -28.93 -5.77
CA THR A 89 -1.19 -28.29 -4.59
C THR A 89 -0.17 -27.33 -3.98
N GLY A 90 -0.68 -26.35 -3.23
CA GLY A 90 0.18 -25.46 -2.46
C GLY A 90 -0.46 -25.11 -1.13
N SER A 91 0.37 -24.70 -0.19
CA SER A 91 -0.05 -24.18 1.11
C SER A 91 0.74 -22.93 1.46
N ILE A 92 0.15 -22.08 2.30
CA ILE A 92 0.80 -20.91 2.86
C ILE A 92 0.74 -21.03 4.38
N GLU A 93 1.90 -21.13 5.00
CA GLU A 93 2.07 -20.95 6.45
C GLU A 93 2.48 -19.50 6.70
N TYR A 94 1.93 -18.90 7.76
CA TYR A 94 2.16 -17.48 8.05
C TYR A 94 2.21 -17.22 9.56
N ALA A 95 2.99 -16.21 9.95
CA ALA A 95 3.01 -15.73 11.32
C ALA A 95 1.73 -14.94 11.64
N THR A 96 0.91 -15.44 12.56
CA THR A 96 -0.39 -14.83 12.93
C THR A 96 -0.25 -13.47 13.63
N ASP A 97 0.94 -13.19 14.18
CA ASP A 97 1.25 -11.88 14.76
C ASP A 97 1.43 -10.80 13.68
N LEU A 98 1.64 -11.20 12.41
CA LEU A 98 1.86 -10.32 11.26
C LEU A 98 0.71 -10.33 10.25
N PHE A 99 0.06 -11.49 10.08
CA PHE A 99 -0.99 -11.66 9.08
C PHE A 99 -2.23 -12.30 9.68
N ASP A 100 -3.39 -11.77 9.31
CA ASP A 100 -4.66 -12.47 9.47
C ASP A 100 -4.94 -13.38 8.26
N ARG A 101 -5.94 -14.25 8.42
CA ARG A 101 -6.33 -15.20 7.38
C ARG A 101 -6.78 -14.51 6.10
N GLU A 102 -7.57 -13.44 6.21
CA GLU A 102 -8.14 -12.72 5.07
C GLU A 102 -7.04 -12.09 4.19
N SER A 103 -6.01 -11.53 4.82
CA SER A 103 -4.83 -10.99 4.15
C SER A 103 -4.09 -12.08 3.38
N VAL A 104 -3.90 -13.26 3.96
CA VAL A 104 -3.19 -14.38 3.31
C VAL A 104 -4.02 -14.99 2.18
N GLU A 105 -5.34 -15.10 2.35
CA GLU A 105 -6.25 -15.53 1.29
C GLU A 105 -6.23 -14.56 0.10
N THR A 106 -6.15 -13.25 0.39
CA THR A 106 -5.96 -12.21 -0.64
C THR A 106 -4.62 -12.38 -1.35
N LEU A 107 -3.51 -12.59 -0.61
CA LEU A 107 -2.20 -12.84 -1.20
C LEU A 107 -2.20 -14.10 -2.08
N ALA A 108 -2.82 -15.19 -1.62
CA ALA A 108 -2.96 -16.43 -2.39
C ALA A 108 -3.73 -16.20 -3.69
N THR A 109 -4.86 -15.48 -3.61
CA THR A 109 -5.69 -15.16 -4.78
C THR A 109 -4.91 -14.32 -5.80
N ARG A 110 -4.13 -13.34 -5.33
CA ARG A 110 -3.29 -12.50 -6.21
C ARG A 110 -2.13 -13.30 -6.81
N LEU A 111 -1.50 -14.20 -6.04
CA LEU A 111 -0.47 -15.09 -6.56
C LEU A 111 -1.01 -15.97 -7.68
N ILE A 112 -2.20 -16.55 -7.51
CA ILE A 112 -2.87 -17.36 -8.54
C ILE A 112 -3.09 -16.52 -9.81
N ARG A 113 -3.59 -15.29 -9.71
CA ARG A 113 -3.76 -14.41 -10.88
C ARG A 113 -2.45 -14.13 -11.61
N ILE A 114 -1.35 -13.91 -10.88
CA ILE A 114 -0.03 -13.74 -11.49
C ILE A 114 0.36 -15.00 -12.26
N LEU A 115 0.20 -16.18 -11.65
CA LEU A 115 0.54 -17.46 -12.29
C LEU A 115 -0.32 -17.70 -13.54
N GLU A 116 -1.62 -17.41 -13.48
CA GLU A 116 -2.53 -17.48 -14.64
C GLU A 116 -2.11 -16.51 -15.76
N ALA A 117 -1.81 -15.25 -15.43
CA ALA A 117 -1.38 -14.26 -16.41
C ALA A 117 -0.05 -14.64 -17.08
N VAL A 118 0.96 -15.05 -16.30
CA VAL A 118 2.28 -15.44 -16.82
C VAL A 118 2.20 -16.71 -17.68
N THR A 119 1.31 -17.64 -17.35
CA THR A 119 1.13 -18.87 -18.14
C THR A 119 0.33 -18.64 -19.42
N ALA A 120 -0.67 -17.75 -19.40
CA ALA A 120 -1.45 -17.38 -20.58
C ALA A 120 -0.67 -16.47 -21.56
N HIS A 121 0.14 -15.55 -21.04
CA HIS A 121 0.86 -14.53 -21.81
C HIS A 121 2.34 -14.43 -21.39
N PRO A 122 3.19 -15.41 -21.74
CA PRO A 122 4.56 -15.49 -21.25
C PRO A 122 5.49 -14.35 -21.72
N GLU A 123 5.13 -13.66 -22.81
CA GLU A 123 5.87 -12.51 -23.36
C GLU A 123 5.43 -11.16 -22.76
N GLN A 124 4.37 -11.14 -21.94
CA GLN A 124 3.89 -9.91 -21.31
C GLN A 124 4.95 -9.36 -20.32
N PRO A 125 5.22 -8.04 -20.31
CA PRO A 125 6.06 -7.44 -19.29
C PRO A 125 5.48 -7.67 -17.88
N ILE A 126 6.33 -8.07 -16.94
CA ILE A 126 5.92 -8.39 -15.55
C ILE A 126 5.21 -7.20 -14.88
N GLY A 127 5.63 -5.97 -15.19
CA GLY A 127 5.05 -4.74 -14.64
C GLY A 127 3.63 -4.45 -15.11
N ASP A 128 3.18 -5.10 -16.20
CA ASP A 128 1.86 -4.89 -16.79
C ASP A 128 0.84 -5.93 -16.31
N ILE A 129 1.23 -6.84 -15.40
CA ILE A 129 0.33 -7.86 -14.85
C ILE A 129 -0.57 -7.22 -13.79
N ASP A 130 -1.87 -7.26 -14.03
CA ASP A 130 -2.86 -6.78 -13.07
C ASP A 130 -2.93 -7.71 -11.83
N LEU A 131 -2.52 -7.18 -10.69
CA LEU A 131 -2.60 -7.88 -9.39
C LEU A 131 -4.01 -7.84 -8.79
N LEU A 132 -4.72 -6.74 -9.05
CA LEU A 132 -6.02 -6.46 -8.46
C LEU A 132 -7.14 -7.09 -9.28
N SER A 133 -8.20 -7.50 -8.60
CA SER A 133 -9.43 -7.92 -9.25
C SER A 133 -10.07 -6.70 -9.90
N ALA A 134 -10.96 -6.94 -10.86
CA ALA A 134 -11.79 -5.87 -11.42
C ALA A 134 -12.58 -5.13 -10.32
N GLU A 135 -13.04 -5.86 -9.30
CA GLU A 135 -13.77 -5.31 -8.16
C GLU A 135 -12.87 -4.48 -7.24
N GLU A 136 -11.68 -4.99 -6.86
CA GLU A 136 -10.69 -4.26 -6.04
C GLU A 136 -10.26 -2.97 -6.76
N ARG A 137 -10.02 -3.05 -8.07
CA ARG A 137 -9.66 -1.90 -8.90
C ARG A 137 -10.80 -0.89 -8.98
N HIS A 138 -12.04 -1.34 -9.16
CA HIS A 138 -13.20 -0.47 -9.18
C HIS A 138 -13.41 0.23 -7.83
N GLN A 139 -13.24 -0.50 -6.73
CA GLN A 139 -13.33 0.04 -5.38
C GLN A 139 -12.32 1.18 -5.16
N LEU A 140 -11.06 0.95 -5.55
CA LEU A 140 -9.98 1.92 -5.40
C LEU A 140 -10.12 3.13 -6.32
N LEU A 141 -10.45 2.92 -7.60
CA LEU A 141 -10.45 3.98 -8.60
C LEU A 141 -11.76 4.76 -8.64
N THR A 142 -12.88 4.10 -8.35
CA THR A 142 -14.22 4.70 -8.47
C THR A 142 -14.87 4.87 -7.11
N THR A 143 -15.08 3.79 -6.35
CA THR A 143 -15.89 3.87 -5.13
C THR A 143 -15.31 4.82 -4.09
N TRP A 144 -14.02 4.67 -3.77
CA TRP A 144 -13.35 5.54 -2.79
C TRP A 144 -13.09 6.96 -3.32
N ASN A 145 -12.95 7.12 -4.63
CA ASN A 145 -12.71 8.43 -5.25
C ASN A 145 -13.99 9.16 -5.67
N ASN A 146 -15.17 8.61 -5.38
CA ASN A 146 -16.45 9.25 -5.69
C ASN A 146 -16.73 10.42 -4.73
N THR A 147 -15.89 11.46 -4.86
CA THR A 147 -15.85 12.67 -4.01
C THR A 147 -16.33 13.90 -4.76
N ALA A 148 -16.82 13.73 -5.99
CA ALA A 148 -17.34 14.81 -6.80
C ALA A 148 -18.56 15.45 -6.10
N ALA A 149 -18.40 16.68 -5.66
CA ALA A 149 -19.45 17.49 -5.08
C ALA A 149 -19.58 18.79 -5.88
N PRO A 150 -20.81 19.23 -6.22
CA PRO A 150 -21.00 20.50 -6.89
C PRO A 150 -20.52 21.62 -5.97
N VAL A 151 -19.57 22.41 -6.47
CA VAL A 151 -19.10 23.64 -5.83
C VAL A 151 -19.53 24.84 -6.66
N PRO A 152 -19.92 25.96 -6.03
CA PRO A 152 -20.29 27.17 -6.77
C PRO A 152 -19.13 27.66 -7.65
N ASP A 153 -19.45 28.12 -8.86
CA ASP A 153 -18.51 28.84 -9.73
C ASP A 153 -18.38 30.29 -9.25
N ALA A 154 -17.69 30.47 -8.12
CA ALA A 154 -17.51 31.74 -7.45
C ALA A 154 -16.14 31.78 -6.77
N THR A 155 -15.54 32.97 -6.70
CA THR A 155 -14.29 33.17 -5.97
C THR A 155 -14.56 33.28 -4.46
N LEU A 156 -13.52 33.05 -3.64
CA LEU A 156 -13.63 33.29 -2.20
C LEU A 156 -14.07 34.73 -1.86
N PRO A 157 -13.53 35.78 -2.52
CA PRO A 157 -14.06 37.15 -2.38
C PRO A 157 -15.55 37.27 -2.72
N ASP A 158 -16.05 36.65 -3.79
CA ASP A 158 -17.48 36.72 -4.16
C ASP A 158 -18.37 36.13 -3.06
N LEU A 159 -17.99 34.95 -2.55
CA LEU A 159 -18.71 34.28 -1.47
C LEU A 159 -18.70 35.12 -0.18
N PHE A 160 -17.56 35.76 0.12
CA PHE A 160 -17.42 36.64 1.28
C PHE A 160 -18.27 37.92 1.15
N GLN A 161 -18.25 38.57 -0.02
CA GLN A 161 -19.06 39.75 -0.30
C GLN A 161 -20.56 39.43 -0.21
N ALA A 162 -21.00 38.29 -0.76
CA ALA A 162 -22.38 37.83 -0.63
C ALA A 162 -22.78 37.61 0.84
N GLN A 163 -21.88 37.06 1.67
CA GLN A 163 -22.12 36.94 3.11
C GLN A 163 -22.19 38.31 3.81
N ALA A 164 -21.32 39.26 3.44
CA ALA A 164 -21.31 40.60 4.02
C ALA A 164 -22.56 41.40 3.69
N VAL A 165 -23.15 41.19 2.51
CA VAL A 165 -24.46 41.76 2.16
C VAL A 165 -25.60 41.08 2.93
N ARG A 166 -25.53 39.76 3.13
CA ARG A 166 -26.58 38.98 3.82
C ARG A 166 -26.68 39.29 5.31
N THR A 167 -25.55 39.46 5.99
CA THR A 167 -25.50 39.71 7.44
C THR A 167 -24.46 40.77 7.79
N PRO A 168 -24.70 42.04 7.43
CA PRO A 168 -23.69 43.10 7.53
C PRO A 168 -23.23 43.36 8.96
N ASP A 169 -24.15 43.34 9.92
CA ASP A 169 -23.90 43.70 11.32
C ASP A 169 -23.39 42.52 12.17
N ASN A 170 -23.33 41.31 11.60
CA ASN A 170 -22.80 40.16 12.31
C ASN A 170 -21.28 40.29 12.46
N ILE A 171 -20.75 39.87 13.61
CA ILE A 171 -19.31 39.87 13.86
C ILE A 171 -18.64 38.81 12.99
N ALA A 172 -17.65 39.22 12.21
CA ALA A 172 -16.85 38.35 11.34
C ALA A 172 -15.51 37.98 11.99
N ILE A 173 -14.86 38.92 12.68
CA ILE A 173 -13.56 38.74 13.33
C ILE A 173 -13.60 39.31 14.74
N ILE A 174 -12.99 38.57 15.68
CA ILE A 174 -12.70 39.03 17.04
C ILE A 174 -11.21 38.82 17.28
N PHE A 175 -10.52 39.89 17.68
CA PHE A 175 -9.15 39.81 18.13
C PHE A 175 -8.98 40.70 19.37
N GLN A 176 -8.71 40.05 20.50
CA GLN A 176 -8.69 40.71 21.81
C GLN A 176 -9.98 41.52 22.05
N ASN A 177 -9.87 42.83 22.25
CA ASN A 177 -10.99 43.72 22.53
C ASN A 177 -11.59 44.35 21.27
N THR A 178 -11.08 44.01 20.08
CA THR A 178 -11.55 44.56 18.82
C THR A 178 -12.40 43.53 18.09
N GLN A 179 -13.55 43.99 17.60
CA GLN A 179 -14.48 43.19 16.80
C GLN A 179 -14.73 43.94 15.50
N LEU A 180 -14.79 43.20 14.39
CA LEU A 180 -15.21 43.74 13.10
C LEU A 180 -16.44 43.00 12.62
N THR A 181 -17.44 43.76 12.17
CA THR A 181 -18.59 43.19 11.46
C THR A 181 -18.19 42.75 10.05
N TYR A 182 -19.02 41.94 9.39
CA TYR A 182 -18.79 41.58 8.00
C TYR A 182 -18.73 42.81 7.09
N ALA A 183 -19.57 43.83 7.32
CA ALA A 183 -19.57 45.06 6.52
C ALA A 183 -18.27 45.87 6.70
N GLU A 184 -17.79 46.00 7.94
CA GLU A 184 -16.55 46.70 8.25
C GLU A 184 -15.33 45.98 7.65
N LEU A 185 -15.28 44.66 7.82
CA LEU A 185 -14.24 43.79 7.26
C LEU A 185 -14.17 43.91 5.74
N ASN A 186 -15.31 43.79 5.06
CA ASN A 186 -15.38 43.93 3.60
C ASN A 186 -14.92 45.31 3.12
N THR A 187 -15.30 46.37 3.85
CA THR A 187 -14.90 47.74 3.50
C THR A 187 -13.39 47.92 3.57
N ARG A 188 -12.74 47.45 4.66
CA ARG A 188 -11.28 47.54 4.81
C ARG A 188 -10.53 46.73 3.76
N ALA A 189 -10.96 45.50 3.51
CA ALA A 189 -10.36 44.64 2.48
C ALA A 189 -10.44 45.29 1.08
N ASN A 190 -11.58 45.90 0.72
CA ASN A 190 -11.74 46.60 -0.56
C ASN A 190 -10.84 47.84 -0.67
N GLN A 191 -10.63 48.57 0.42
CA GLN A 191 -9.71 49.70 0.45
C GLN A 191 -8.27 49.26 0.18
N LEU A 192 -7.80 48.18 0.83
CA LEU A 192 -6.48 47.63 0.58
C LEU A 192 -6.36 47.11 -0.86
N ALA A 193 -7.37 46.40 -1.36
CA ALA A 193 -7.38 45.89 -2.73
C ALA A 193 -7.24 47.02 -3.77
N HIS A 194 -8.00 48.11 -3.63
CA HIS A 194 -7.87 49.26 -4.51
C HIS A 194 -6.51 49.95 -4.40
N HIS A 195 -5.93 49.99 -3.19
CA HIS A 195 -4.57 50.51 -3.02
C HIS A 195 -3.55 49.66 -3.77
N LEU A 196 -3.59 48.34 -3.64
CA LEU A 196 -2.69 47.43 -4.36
C LEU A 196 -2.85 47.58 -5.88
N ILE A 197 -4.08 47.58 -6.40
CA ILE A 197 -4.35 47.82 -7.83
C ILE A 197 -3.75 49.16 -8.28
N SER A 198 -3.83 50.20 -7.46
CA SER A 198 -3.24 51.51 -7.79
C SER A 198 -1.71 51.50 -7.85
N THR A 199 -1.05 50.53 -7.19
CA THR A 199 0.40 50.30 -7.27
C THR A 199 0.83 49.46 -8.47
N GLY A 200 -0.12 49.02 -9.31
CA GLY A 200 0.13 48.29 -10.55
C GLY A 200 0.05 46.76 -10.42
N THR A 201 -0.48 46.24 -9.31
CA THR A 201 -0.61 44.79 -9.08
C THR A 201 -1.78 44.21 -9.86
N GLY A 202 -1.58 43.02 -10.42
CA GLY A 202 -2.57 42.26 -11.18
C GLY A 202 -2.64 40.77 -10.79
N PRO A 203 -3.45 39.98 -11.51
CA PRO A 203 -3.51 38.52 -11.33
C PRO A 203 -2.13 37.87 -11.51
N GLU A 204 -1.87 36.80 -10.77
CA GLU A 204 -0.59 36.06 -10.75
C GLU A 204 0.62 36.82 -10.18
N ASP A 205 0.47 38.06 -9.73
CA ASP A 205 1.53 38.79 -9.04
C ASP A 205 1.73 38.30 -7.60
N ILE A 206 2.99 38.29 -7.16
CA ILE A 206 3.37 37.86 -5.82
C ILE A 206 3.44 39.08 -4.89
N ILE A 207 2.58 39.11 -3.87
CA ILE A 207 2.58 40.13 -2.82
C ILE A 207 3.13 39.52 -1.52
N ALA A 208 4.23 40.08 -1.00
CA ALA A 208 4.79 39.65 0.27
C ALA A 208 4.02 40.26 1.46
N LEU A 209 3.53 39.40 2.37
CA LEU A 209 2.86 39.82 3.61
C LEU A 209 3.84 39.71 4.78
N ALA A 210 4.18 40.84 5.40
CA ALA A 210 5.07 40.92 6.56
C ALA A 210 4.36 41.65 7.72
N LEU A 211 3.36 41.00 8.30
CA LEU A 211 2.50 41.56 9.34
C LEU A 211 2.52 40.65 10.58
N PRO A 212 2.53 41.20 11.80
CA PRO A 212 2.30 40.40 13.00
C PRO A 212 0.87 39.86 13.01
N ARG A 213 0.62 38.82 13.82
CA ARG A 213 -0.75 38.31 14.01
C ARG A 213 -1.63 39.41 14.63
N GLY A 214 -2.66 39.81 13.91
CA GLY A 214 -3.62 40.83 14.31
C GLY A 214 -4.75 40.95 13.30
N ILE A 215 -5.61 41.96 13.48
CA ILE A 215 -6.72 42.23 12.56
C ILE A 215 -6.20 42.60 11.17
N ASP A 216 -5.14 43.40 11.10
CA ASP A 216 -4.52 43.85 9.85
C ASP A 216 -3.93 42.71 9.01
N MET A 217 -3.75 41.51 9.59
CA MET A 217 -3.35 40.32 8.83
C MET A 217 -4.47 39.81 7.91
N ILE A 218 -5.73 40.16 8.22
CA ILE A 218 -6.92 39.75 7.45
C ILE A 218 -7.49 40.91 6.61
N THR A 219 -7.10 42.16 6.90
CA THR A 219 -7.60 43.38 6.23
C THR A 219 -6.51 44.37 5.89
#